data_AF-A0A6P1NMU0-F1
#
_entry.id   AF-A0A6P1NMU0-F1
#
_cell.length_a   1.000
_cell.length_b   1.000
_cell.length_c   1.000
_cell.angle_alpha   90.00
_cell.angle_beta   90.00
_cell.angle_gamma   90.00
#
_symmetry.space_group_name_H-M   'P 1'
#
loop_
_entity.id
_entity.type
_entity.pdbx_description
1 polymer ?
#
loop_
_entity_poly.entity_id
_entity_poly.type
_entity_poly.pdbx_seq_one_letter_code
_entity_poly.pdbx_strand_id
1 'polypeptide(L)'
;MEPTEAEIRDQFGRRLEDKGAWRQAITLAAAGELTARWLEGKSEYQAATFTVSYDAETEPIAAELSALNRSGLFTKESQPGLRTENSAQRQYVTGFCSAEAAVELLALSTRTELVTVAHAPGEASSAAIPVTLDGDDVVTVLGSSETPLEEEQIRDWANETNETLALLLADSWYVEILDPVWGRNDVLLPAVLAALTALQ
;
A
#
# COMPACT_ATOMS: atom_id res chain seq x y z
N MET A 1 -14.21 36.46 -2.56
CA MET A 1 -14.38 35.74 -3.83
C MET A 1 -14.08 34.29 -3.49
N GLU A 2 -15.03 33.38 -3.69
CA GLU A 2 -14.76 31.95 -3.44
C GLU A 2 -13.87 31.41 -4.56
N PRO A 3 -12.87 30.58 -4.24
CA PRO A 3 -12.00 30.00 -5.25
C PRO A 3 -12.81 29.08 -6.19
N THR A 4 -12.44 29.08 -7.46
CA THR A 4 -12.99 28.21 -8.50
C THR A 4 -12.53 26.76 -8.30
N GLU A 5 -13.25 25.78 -8.87
CA GLU A 5 -12.87 24.36 -8.74
C GLU A 5 -11.45 24.07 -9.25
N ALA A 6 -11.01 24.78 -10.31
CA ALA A 6 -9.66 24.67 -10.85
C ALA A 6 -8.57 25.25 -9.91
N GLU A 7 -8.94 26.09 -8.94
CA GLU A 7 -8.02 26.65 -7.94
C GLU A 7 -7.88 25.74 -6.70
N ILE A 8 -8.77 24.77 -6.52
CA ILE A 8 -8.78 23.86 -5.35
C ILE A 8 -8.48 22.40 -5.68
N ARG A 9 -8.41 22.03 -6.97
CA ARG A 9 -8.10 20.67 -7.43
C ARG A 9 -6.86 20.63 -8.32
N ASP A 10 -6.14 19.52 -8.31
CA ASP A 10 -5.05 19.26 -9.26
C ASP A 10 -5.57 18.71 -10.60
N GLN A 11 -4.65 18.45 -11.53
CA GLN A 11 -4.98 17.91 -12.86
C GLN A 11 -5.63 16.52 -12.85
N PHE A 12 -5.57 15.81 -11.71
CA PHE A 12 -6.18 14.50 -11.49
C PHE A 12 -7.53 14.62 -10.75
N GLY A 13 -7.98 15.85 -10.51
CA GLY A 13 -9.21 16.14 -9.77
C GLY A 13 -9.05 16.00 -8.26
N ARG A 14 -7.87 15.77 -7.70
CA ARG A 14 -7.65 15.61 -6.26
C ARG A 14 -7.62 16.96 -5.55
N ARG A 15 -8.11 17.05 -4.32
CA ARG A 15 -8.12 18.32 -3.56
C ARG A 15 -6.72 18.74 -3.14
N LEU A 16 -6.38 20.00 -3.40
CA LEU A 16 -5.11 20.60 -3.00
C LEU A 16 -5.02 20.84 -1.48
N GLU A 17 -6.15 20.99 -0.79
CA GLU A 17 -6.19 21.04 0.67
C GLU A 17 -5.68 19.73 1.29
N ASP A 18 -6.15 18.58 0.78
CA ASP A 18 -5.70 17.27 1.23
C ASP A 18 -4.22 17.02 0.89
N LYS A 19 -3.74 17.54 -0.25
CA LYS A 19 -2.29 17.60 -0.57
C LYS A 19 -1.50 18.37 0.49
N GLY A 20 -2.09 19.45 1.04
CA GLY A 20 -1.51 20.22 2.14
C GLY A 20 -1.29 19.40 3.42
N ALA A 21 -2.11 18.38 3.68
CA ALA A 21 -1.90 17.45 4.79
C ALA A 21 -0.71 16.51 4.52
N TRP A 22 -0.59 15.98 3.30
CA TRP A 22 0.57 15.18 2.87
C TRP A 22 1.90 15.95 2.94
N ARG A 23 1.86 17.27 2.70
CA ARG A 23 3.03 18.15 2.85
C ARG A 23 3.56 18.24 4.28
N GLN A 24 2.74 17.88 5.27
CA GLN A 24 3.09 17.92 6.70
C GLN A 24 3.39 16.53 7.29
N ALA A 25 3.08 15.45 6.57
CA ALA A 25 3.32 14.09 7.04
C ALA A 25 4.80 13.74 6.93
N ILE A 26 5.50 13.60 8.06
CA ILE A 26 6.95 13.29 8.10
C ILE A 26 7.25 11.94 8.76
N THR A 27 6.23 11.10 8.97
CA THR A 27 6.35 9.76 9.58
C THR A 27 5.49 8.77 8.81
N LEU A 28 5.85 7.47 8.88
CA LEU A 28 5.02 6.40 8.32
C LEU A 28 3.62 6.37 8.95
N ALA A 29 3.52 6.63 10.25
CA ALA A 29 2.22 6.68 10.95
C ALA A 29 1.33 7.82 10.43
N ALA A 30 1.91 8.99 10.14
CA ALA A 30 1.16 10.10 9.54
C ALA A 30 0.73 9.79 8.09
N ALA A 31 1.61 9.18 7.29
CA ALA A 31 1.27 8.74 5.94
C ALA A 31 0.16 7.66 5.94
N GLY A 32 0.24 6.70 6.86
CA GLY A 32 -0.79 5.69 7.09
C GLY A 32 -2.13 6.32 7.45
N GLU A 33 -2.17 7.24 8.42
CA GLU A 33 -3.42 7.93 8.78
C GLU A 33 -4.05 8.69 7.59
N LEU A 34 -3.25 9.34 6.74
CA LEU A 34 -3.76 10.00 5.53
C LEU A 34 -4.33 8.99 4.52
N THR A 35 -3.68 7.84 4.37
CA THR A 35 -4.14 6.75 3.50
C THR A 35 -5.44 6.14 4.01
N ALA A 36 -5.55 5.93 5.33
CA ALA A 36 -6.78 5.46 5.95
C ALA A 36 -7.95 6.44 5.77
N ARG A 37 -7.71 7.76 5.86
CA ARG A 37 -8.75 8.76 5.55
C ARG A 37 -9.20 8.71 4.10
N TRP A 38 -8.29 8.49 3.17
CA TRP A 38 -8.62 8.36 1.74
C TRP A 38 -9.44 7.09 1.48
N LEU A 39 -9.04 5.95 2.06
CA LEU A 39 -9.79 4.69 2.01
C LEU A 39 -11.20 4.79 2.65
N GLU A 40 -11.39 5.69 3.60
CA GLU A 40 -12.68 5.99 4.23
C GLU A 40 -13.51 7.04 3.48
N GLY A 41 -13.04 7.54 2.34
CA GLY A 41 -13.69 8.61 1.57
C GLY A 41 -13.70 9.98 2.28
N LYS A 42 -12.82 10.18 3.27
CA LYS A 42 -12.67 11.44 4.03
C LYS A 42 -11.58 12.35 3.49
N SER A 43 -10.83 11.89 2.49
CA SER A 43 -9.82 12.63 1.73
C SER A 43 -10.00 12.28 0.26
N GLU A 44 -9.78 13.24 -0.63
CA GLU A 44 -9.76 13.02 -2.08
C GLU A 44 -8.32 13.02 -2.63
N TYR A 45 -7.33 12.80 -1.75
CA TYR A 45 -5.90 12.76 -2.10
C TYR A 45 -5.15 11.60 -1.43
N GLN A 46 -4.63 10.71 -2.28
CA GLN A 46 -3.58 9.74 -1.96
C GLN A 46 -2.33 10.07 -2.79
N ALA A 47 -1.18 10.11 -2.13
CA ALA A 47 0.09 10.31 -2.82
C ALA A 47 0.38 9.13 -3.76
N ALA A 48 0.88 9.42 -4.96
CA ALA A 48 1.23 8.44 -6.02
C ALA A 48 0.09 7.64 -6.69
N THR A 49 -1.17 7.76 -6.26
CA THR A 49 -2.31 7.06 -6.92
C THR A 49 -2.98 7.87 -8.04
N PHE A 50 -2.75 9.20 -8.11
CA PHE A 50 -3.23 10.09 -9.19
C PHE A 50 -4.73 9.98 -9.53
N THR A 51 -5.56 9.69 -8.52
CA THR A 51 -7.02 9.60 -8.60
C THR A 51 -7.64 10.08 -7.28
N VAL A 52 -8.93 10.43 -7.32
CA VAL A 52 -9.68 10.89 -6.13
C VAL A 52 -10.11 9.74 -5.22
N SER A 53 -10.24 8.51 -5.75
CA SER A 53 -10.71 7.32 -5.01
C SER A 53 -10.07 6.04 -5.55
N TYR A 54 -10.16 4.96 -4.80
CA TYR A 54 -9.70 3.64 -5.22
C TYR A 54 -10.63 2.99 -6.25
N ASP A 55 -10.12 1.96 -6.92
CA ASP A 55 -10.89 1.11 -7.83
C ASP A 55 -11.94 0.27 -7.08
N ALA A 56 -13.07 -0.03 -7.74
CA ALA A 56 -14.21 -0.69 -7.13
C ALA A 56 -13.88 -2.05 -6.45
N GLU A 57 -12.82 -2.74 -6.88
CA GLU A 57 -12.38 -3.98 -6.22
C GLU A 57 -11.84 -3.77 -4.80
N THR A 58 -11.41 -2.55 -4.45
CA THR A 58 -10.88 -2.22 -3.13
C THR A 58 -11.99 -1.97 -2.11
N GLU A 59 -13.18 -1.55 -2.55
CA GLU A 59 -14.33 -1.23 -1.66
C GLU A 59 -14.59 -2.29 -0.58
N PRO A 60 -14.63 -3.61 -0.88
CA PRO A 60 -14.92 -4.63 0.12
C PRO A 60 -13.83 -4.83 1.17
N ILE A 61 -12.63 -4.30 0.96
CA ILE A 61 -11.46 -4.45 1.85
C ILE A 61 -10.93 -3.11 2.38
N ALA A 62 -11.55 -1.98 2.01
CA ALA A 62 -11.07 -0.63 2.33
C ALA A 62 -11.04 -0.34 3.84
N ALA A 63 -11.97 -0.92 4.61
CA ALA A 63 -12.04 -0.76 6.05
C ALA A 63 -10.87 -1.48 6.75
N GLU A 64 -10.55 -2.71 6.33
CA GLU A 64 -9.42 -3.49 6.81
C GLU A 64 -8.09 -2.82 6.45
N LEU A 65 -7.95 -2.33 5.21
CA LEU A 65 -6.76 -1.59 4.77
C LEU A 65 -6.56 -0.30 5.59
N SER A 66 -7.65 0.41 5.91
CA SER A 66 -7.62 1.56 6.82
C SER A 66 -7.11 1.19 8.20
N ALA A 67 -7.49 0.01 8.72
CA ALA A 67 -6.98 -0.49 9.99
C ALA A 67 -5.48 -0.82 9.91
N LEU A 68 -5.02 -1.49 8.86
CA LEU A 68 -3.59 -1.80 8.65
C LEU A 68 -2.73 -0.52 8.63
N ASN A 69 -3.19 0.50 7.90
CA ASN A 69 -2.53 1.80 7.83
C ASN A 69 -2.36 2.48 9.19
N ARG A 70 -3.35 2.38 10.06
CA ARG A 70 -3.28 2.90 11.44
C ARG A 70 -2.50 1.99 12.39
N SER A 71 -2.23 0.75 12.00
CA SER A 71 -1.51 -0.22 12.81
C SER A 71 -0.02 -0.32 12.49
N GLY A 72 0.50 0.46 11.53
CA GLY A 72 1.94 0.57 11.27
C GLY A 72 2.40 0.03 9.92
N LEU A 73 1.47 -0.30 9.02
CA LEU A 73 1.78 -0.64 7.62
C LEU A 73 1.22 0.44 6.70
N PHE A 74 2.05 1.36 6.21
CA PHE A 74 1.64 2.34 5.20
C PHE A 74 1.47 1.61 3.86
N THR A 75 0.22 1.29 3.50
CA THR A 75 -0.07 0.44 2.34
C THR A 75 0.16 1.19 1.04
N LYS A 76 0.81 0.52 0.08
CA LYS A 76 1.03 1.06 -1.27
C LYS A 76 0.06 0.46 -2.28
N GLU A 77 -0.02 -0.86 -2.32
CA GLU A 77 -0.89 -1.60 -3.24
C GLU A 77 -1.60 -2.73 -2.52
N SER A 78 -2.77 -3.10 -3.02
CA SER A 78 -3.56 -4.21 -2.51
C SER A 78 -4.51 -4.70 -3.57
N GLN A 79 -4.87 -5.97 -3.50
CA GLN A 79 -5.90 -6.57 -4.33
C GLN A 79 -6.67 -7.61 -3.50
N PRO A 80 -8.00 -7.73 -3.64
CA PRO A 80 -8.72 -8.85 -3.07
C PRO A 80 -8.36 -10.17 -3.77
N GLY A 81 -8.65 -11.27 -3.11
CA GLY A 81 -8.81 -12.56 -3.77
C GLY A 81 -10.09 -12.57 -4.60
N LEU A 82 -10.00 -13.12 -5.81
CA LEU A 82 -11.14 -13.27 -6.72
C LEU A 82 -11.00 -14.61 -7.42
N ARG A 83 -12.13 -15.27 -7.68
CA ARG A 83 -12.16 -16.42 -8.57
C ARG A 83 -13.43 -16.43 -9.39
N THR A 84 -13.27 -16.31 -10.70
CA THR A 84 -14.32 -16.39 -11.70
C THR A 84 -13.96 -17.47 -12.72
N GLU A 85 -14.77 -17.62 -13.77
CA GLU A 85 -14.49 -18.57 -14.85
C GLU A 85 -13.19 -18.23 -15.61
N ASN A 86 -12.95 -16.93 -15.86
CA ASN A 86 -11.85 -16.46 -16.70
C ASN A 86 -10.79 -15.67 -15.94
N SER A 87 -10.94 -15.43 -14.64
CA SER A 87 -9.94 -14.69 -13.88
C SER A 87 -9.81 -15.23 -12.47
N ALA A 88 -8.58 -15.24 -11.98
CA ALA A 88 -8.27 -15.57 -10.60
C ALA A 88 -7.27 -14.57 -10.03
N GLN A 89 -7.52 -14.12 -8.80
CA GLN A 89 -6.66 -13.24 -8.04
C GLN A 89 -6.32 -13.90 -6.70
N ARG A 90 -5.07 -13.74 -6.28
CA ARG A 90 -4.65 -13.93 -4.89
C ARG A 90 -4.81 -12.61 -4.15
N GLN A 91 -5.28 -12.69 -2.91
CA GLN A 91 -5.28 -11.51 -2.05
C GLN A 91 -3.84 -11.13 -1.72
N TYR A 92 -3.53 -9.83 -1.78
CA TYR A 92 -2.26 -9.31 -1.30
C TYR A 92 -2.39 -7.90 -0.73
N VAL A 93 -1.41 -7.52 0.07
CA VAL A 93 -1.16 -6.14 0.50
C VAL A 93 0.34 -5.89 0.49
N THR A 94 0.75 -4.72 0.02
CA THR A 94 2.13 -4.25 0.09
C THR A 94 2.21 -2.95 0.87
N GLY A 95 3.38 -2.62 1.41
CA GLY A 95 3.54 -1.35 2.09
C GLY A 95 4.89 -1.13 2.75
N PHE A 96 5.07 0.11 3.20
CA PHE A 96 6.24 0.54 3.96
C PHE A 96 5.99 0.37 5.46
N CYS A 97 7.01 -0.11 6.18
CA CYS A 97 6.93 -0.32 7.61
C CYS A 97 8.30 -0.19 8.30
N SER A 98 8.29 -0.19 9.63
CA SER A 98 9.50 -0.29 10.46
C SER A 98 10.15 -1.67 10.35
N ALA A 99 11.43 -1.79 10.74
CA ALA A 99 12.13 -3.06 10.80
C ALA A 99 11.45 -4.08 11.75
N GLU A 100 10.94 -3.61 12.89
CA GLU A 100 10.24 -4.44 13.87
C GLU A 100 8.95 -5.05 13.28
N ALA A 101 8.17 -4.21 12.59
CA ALA A 101 6.99 -4.67 11.84
C ALA A 101 7.37 -5.67 10.74
N ALA A 102 8.42 -5.41 9.96
CA ALA A 102 8.88 -6.34 8.92
C ALA A 102 9.21 -7.73 9.48
N VAL A 103 9.85 -7.81 10.65
CA VAL A 103 10.15 -9.08 11.34
C VAL A 103 8.87 -9.83 11.73
N GLU A 104 7.91 -9.14 12.37
CA GLU A 104 6.65 -9.77 12.78
C GLU A 104 5.79 -10.24 11.59
N LEU A 105 5.77 -9.45 10.52
CA LEU A 105 5.08 -9.79 9.28
C LEU A 105 5.76 -10.98 8.60
N LEU A 106 7.09 -11.00 8.52
CA LEU A 106 7.84 -12.13 7.98
C LEU A 106 7.54 -13.43 8.76
N ALA A 107 7.40 -13.34 10.08
CA ALA A 107 7.05 -14.47 10.94
C ALA A 107 5.67 -15.08 10.64
N LEU A 108 4.76 -14.39 9.94
CA LEU A 108 3.50 -14.98 9.46
C LEU A 108 3.75 -16.20 8.57
N SER A 109 4.81 -16.17 7.74
CA SER A 109 5.18 -17.29 6.86
C SER A 109 5.60 -18.56 7.61
N THR A 110 5.89 -18.45 8.90
CA THR A 110 6.26 -19.59 9.76
C THR A 110 5.08 -20.14 10.55
N ARG A 111 4.01 -19.36 10.71
CA ARG A 111 2.85 -19.65 11.57
C ARG A 111 1.57 -19.92 10.79
N THR A 112 1.55 -19.57 9.51
CA THR A 112 0.39 -19.62 8.63
C THR A 112 0.81 -20.11 7.25
N GLU A 113 -0.14 -20.22 6.33
CA GLU A 113 0.14 -20.50 4.91
C GLU A 113 0.50 -19.23 4.12
N LEU A 114 0.40 -18.04 4.72
CA LEU A 114 0.67 -16.78 4.03
C LEU A 114 2.15 -16.68 3.66
N VAL A 115 2.43 -15.97 2.57
CA VAL A 115 3.80 -15.72 2.12
C VAL A 115 4.10 -14.24 2.30
N THR A 116 5.18 -13.93 3.01
CA THR A 116 5.71 -12.57 3.15
C THR A 116 7.10 -12.49 2.53
N VAL A 117 7.28 -11.53 1.64
CA VAL A 117 8.58 -11.09 1.13
C VAL A 117 8.88 -9.74 1.77
N ALA A 118 10.02 -9.64 2.45
CA ALA A 118 10.47 -8.41 3.10
C ALA A 118 11.78 -7.95 2.45
N HIS A 119 11.81 -6.67 2.07
CA HIS A 119 12.95 -6.04 1.41
C HIS A 119 13.53 -5.00 2.36
N ALA A 120 14.81 -5.17 2.71
CA ALA A 120 15.51 -4.20 3.51
C ALA A 120 15.74 -2.91 2.70
N PRO A 121 15.85 -1.74 3.35
CA PRO A 121 16.19 -0.49 2.68
C PRO A 121 17.45 -0.62 1.83
N GLY A 122 17.37 -0.21 0.56
CA GLY A 122 18.47 -0.29 -0.40
C GLY A 122 18.77 -1.67 -0.97
N GLU A 123 18.04 -2.71 -0.57
CA GLU A 123 18.15 -4.05 -1.17
C GLU A 123 17.41 -4.09 -2.50
N ALA A 124 18.09 -4.61 -3.53
CA ALA A 124 17.48 -4.95 -4.80
C ALA A 124 17.14 -6.43 -4.79
N SER A 125 15.87 -6.78 -4.96
CA SER A 125 15.45 -8.16 -5.18
C SER A 125 14.36 -8.22 -6.23
N SER A 126 14.33 -9.31 -6.99
CA SER A 126 13.32 -9.52 -8.01
C SER A 126 12.94 -10.99 -8.09
N ALA A 127 11.64 -11.23 -7.97
CA ALA A 127 10.95 -12.46 -8.25
C ALA A 127 9.71 -12.14 -9.09
N ALA A 128 9.10 -13.19 -9.64
CA ALA A 128 7.85 -13.10 -10.36
C ALA A 128 6.86 -14.10 -9.75
N ILE A 129 6.20 -13.70 -8.67
CA ILE A 129 5.18 -14.49 -7.98
C ILE A 129 3.83 -14.13 -8.59
N PRO A 130 3.16 -15.01 -9.36
CA PRO A 130 1.88 -14.70 -9.98
C PRO A 130 0.80 -14.46 -8.92
N VAL A 131 0.09 -13.34 -9.04
CA VAL A 131 -1.04 -12.99 -8.17
C VAL A 131 -2.34 -12.69 -8.92
N THR A 132 -2.28 -12.51 -10.24
CA THR A 132 -3.48 -12.39 -11.08
C THR A 132 -3.32 -13.17 -12.38
N LEU A 133 -4.36 -13.94 -12.70
CA LEU A 133 -4.53 -14.66 -13.96
C LEU A 133 -5.73 -14.08 -14.73
N ASP A 134 -5.58 -13.95 -16.04
CA ASP A 134 -6.66 -13.73 -17.01
C ASP A 134 -6.61 -14.85 -18.05
N GLY A 135 -7.55 -15.79 -17.97
CA GLY A 135 -7.49 -17.09 -18.62
C GLY A 135 -6.26 -17.87 -18.15
N ASP A 136 -5.37 -18.20 -19.09
CA ASP A 136 -4.10 -18.89 -18.84
C ASP A 136 -2.91 -17.92 -18.70
N ASP A 137 -3.13 -16.61 -18.87
CA ASP A 137 -2.08 -15.60 -18.87
C ASP A 137 -1.86 -15.01 -17.47
N VAL A 138 -0.58 -14.88 -17.09
CA VAL A 138 -0.18 -14.14 -15.88
C VAL A 138 -0.11 -12.66 -16.21
N VAL A 139 -0.94 -11.85 -15.55
CA VAL A 139 -1.06 -10.40 -15.82
C VAL A 139 -0.54 -9.53 -14.68
N THR A 140 -0.41 -10.07 -13.47
CA THR A 140 0.14 -9.36 -12.31
C THR A 140 1.05 -10.29 -11.50
N VAL A 141 2.21 -9.76 -11.11
CA VAL A 141 3.21 -10.47 -10.31
C VAL A 141 3.69 -9.60 -9.14
N LEU A 142 4.07 -10.26 -8.06
CA LEU A 142 4.77 -9.70 -6.90
C LEU A 142 6.22 -10.19 -6.84
N GLY A 143 6.99 -9.62 -5.91
CA GLY A 143 8.33 -10.06 -5.53
C GLY A 143 9.44 -9.15 -6.01
N SER A 144 9.13 -7.93 -6.46
CA SER A 144 10.14 -6.94 -6.85
C SER A 144 10.23 -5.87 -5.77
N SER A 145 11.44 -5.59 -5.30
CA SER A 145 11.69 -4.54 -4.34
C SER A 145 11.36 -3.16 -4.93
N GLU A 146 10.86 -2.26 -4.09
CA GLU A 146 10.77 -0.83 -4.41
C GLU A 146 12.14 -0.14 -4.32
N THR A 147 13.15 -0.85 -3.82
CA THR A 147 14.48 -0.32 -3.50
C THR A 147 15.58 -0.96 -4.34
N PRO A 148 16.75 -0.31 -4.47
CA PRO A 148 17.01 1.09 -4.09
C PRO A 148 16.18 2.06 -4.92
N LEU A 149 15.64 3.12 -4.29
CA LEU A 149 14.94 4.18 -5.02
C LEU A 149 15.94 5.07 -5.73
N GLU A 150 15.71 5.29 -7.02
CA GLU A 150 16.48 6.24 -7.83
C GLU A 150 16.12 7.69 -7.46
N GLU A 151 17.02 8.64 -7.76
CA GLU A 151 16.81 10.07 -7.44
C GLU A 151 15.50 10.64 -8.02
N GLU A 152 15.08 10.14 -9.18
CA GLU A 152 13.82 10.52 -9.81
C GLU A 152 12.61 10.07 -8.98
N GLN A 153 12.62 8.82 -8.49
CA GLN A 153 11.53 8.29 -7.66
C GLN A 153 11.43 9.03 -6.31
N ILE A 154 12.56 9.38 -5.70
CA ILE A 154 12.59 10.20 -4.47
C ILE A 154 11.98 11.58 -4.76
N ARG A 155 12.31 12.18 -5.90
CA ARG A 155 11.78 13.48 -6.30
C ARG A 155 10.27 13.44 -6.56
N ASP A 156 9.77 12.39 -7.18
CA ASP A 156 8.34 12.19 -7.42
C ASP A 156 7.58 12.07 -6.10
N TRP A 157 8.08 11.28 -5.15
CA TRP A 157 7.55 11.22 -3.80
C TRP A 157 7.58 12.58 -3.10
N ALA A 158 8.69 13.31 -3.20
CA ALA A 158 8.80 14.64 -2.59
C ALA A 158 7.84 15.67 -3.22
N ASN A 159 7.52 15.54 -4.51
CA ASN A 159 6.55 16.38 -5.22
C ASN A 159 5.10 16.09 -4.80
N GLU A 160 4.79 14.86 -4.43
CA GLU A 160 3.48 14.46 -3.95
C GLU A 160 3.31 14.62 -2.44
N THR A 161 4.41 14.59 -1.69
CA THR A 161 4.45 14.63 -0.23
C THR A 161 5.38 15.73 0.28
N ASN A 162 6.60 15.41 0.72
CA ASN A 162 7.68 16.32 1.10
C ASN A 162 9.02 15.55 1.11
N GLU A 163 10.15 16.26 1.15
CA GLU A 163 11.49 15.64 1.12
C GLU A 163 11.72 14.67 2.28
N THR A 164 11.23 15.00 3.48
CA THR A 164 11.44 14.17 4.68
C THR A 164 10.73 12.82 4.55
N LEU A 165 9.48 12.79 4.11
CA LEU A 165 8.76 11.54 3.90
C LEU A 165 9.36 10.75 2.74
N ALA A 166 9.76 11.40 1.64
CA ALA A 166 10.38 10.71 0.51
C ALA A 166 11.68 9.97 0.93
N LEU A 167 12.54 10.63 1.71
CA LEU A 167 13.75 9.99 2.26
C LEU A 167 13.41 8.91 3.29
N LEU A 168 12.40 9.14 4.13
CA LEU A 168 11.94 8.12 5.08
C LEU A 168 11.48 6.84 4.36
N LEU A 169 10.75 6.95 3.25
CA LEU A 169 10.32 5.79 2.46
C LEU A 169 11.51 5.04 1.86
N ALA A 170 12.55 5.76 1.40
CA ALA A 170 13.79 5.16 0.92
C ALA A 170 14.54 4.37 2.00
N ASP A 171 14.44 4.82 3.26
CA ASP A 171 15.05 4.20 4.43
C ASP A 171 14.11 3.21 5.17
N SER A 172 12.90 2.95 4.65
CA SER A 172 11.92 2.06 5.27
C SER A 172 11.96 0.65 4.69
N TRP A 173 11.54 -0.34 5.47
CA TRP A 173 11.32 -1.68 4.94
C TRP A 173 10.10 -1.70 4.04
N TYR A 174 10.20 -2.42 2.92
CA TYR A 174 9.06 -2.70 2.05
C TYR A 174 8.67 -4.17 2.18
N VAL A 175 7.37 -4.44 2.38
CA VAL A 175 6.86 -5.81 2.51
C VAL A 175 5.78 -6.08 1.48
N GLU A 176 5.77 -7.30 0.98
CA GLU A 176 4.73 -7.85 0.11
C GLU A 176 4.17 -9.10 0.78
N ILE A 177 2.89 -9.08 1.13
CA ILE A 177 2.22 -10.17 1.83
C ILE A 177 1.10 -10.68 0.94
N LEU A 178 1.09 -11.98 0.67
CA LEU A 178 0.08 -12.60 -0.20
C LEU A 178 -0.48 -13.89 0.39
N ASP A 179 -1.74 -14.16 0.07
CA ASP A 179 -2.39 -15.42 0.33
C ASP A 179 -2.15 -16.34 -0.88
N PRO A 180 -1.49 -17.50 -0.74
CA PRO A 180 -1.22 -18.37 -1.88
C PRO A 180 -2.49 -19.00 -2.46
N VAL A 181 -3.62 -18.95 -1.75
CA VAL A 181 -4.89 -19.55 -2.17
C VAL A 181 -5.69 -18.57 -3.04
N TRP A 182 -5.85 -18.92 -4.31
CA TRP A 182 -6.65 -18.16 -5.28
C TRP A 182 -8.11 -17.98 -4.83
N GLY A 183 -8.57 -16.73 -4.78
CA GLY A 183 -9.94 -16.38 -4.41
C GLY A 183 -10.24 -16.28 -2.92
N ARG A 184 -9.28 -16.58 -2.03
CA ARG A 184 -9.47 -16.47 -0.57
C ARG A 184 -9.29 -15.01 -0.11
N ASN A 185 -10.18 -14.55 0.77
CA ASN A 185 -10.25 -13.13 1.21
C ASN A 185 -10.29 -12.92 2.72
N ASP A 186 -10.48 -13.98 3.49
CA ASP A 186 -10.86 -13.95 4.90
C ASP A 186 -9.69 -14.26 5.85
N VAL A 187 -8.47 -14.46 5.32
CA VAL A 187 -7.30 -14.88 6.10
C VAL A 187 -6.22 -13.80 6.19
N LEU A 188 -5.83 -13.19 5.07
CA LEU A 188 -4.63 -12.36 5.01
C LEU A 188 -4.76 -11.06 5.82
N LEU A 189 -5.75 -10.21 5.52
CA LEU A 189 -5.85 -8.91 6.18
C LEU A 189 -6.06 -9.03 7.71
N PRO A 190 -6.89 -9.97 8.22
CA PRO A 190 -6.99 -10.21 9.66
C PRO A 190 -5.66 -10.66 10.30
N ALA A 191 -4.89 -11.54 9.63
CA ALA A 191 -3.62 -12.03 10.16
C ALA A 191 -2.55 -10.93 10.20
N VAL A 192 -2.49 -10.08 9.16
CA VAL A 192 -1.59 -8.92 9.11
C VAL A 192 -1.95 -7.93 10.22
N LEU A 193 -3.23 -7.60 10.39
CA LEU A 193 -3.67 -6.69 11.46
C LEU A 193 -3.31 -7.23 12.85
N ALA A 194 -3.53 -8.53 13.08
CA ALA A 194 -3.19 -9.17 14.34
C ALA A 194 -1.68 -9.13 14.64
N ALA A 195 -0.83 -9.31 13.62
CA ALA A 195 0.62 -9.20 13.79
C ALA A 195 1.06 -7.77 14.12
N LEU A 196 0.52 -6.76 13.43
CA LEU A 196 0.84 -5.35 13.65
C LEU A 196 0.37 -4.85 15.02
N THR A 197 -0.84 -5.22 15.44
CA THR A 197 -1.40 -4.80 16.73
C THR A 197 -0.70 -5.43 17.92
N ALA A 198 -0.01 -6.56 17.75
CA ALA A 198 0.80 -7.17 18.80
C ALA A 198 2.07 -6.38 19.15
N LEU A 199 2.47 -5.41 18.31
CA LEU A 199 3.62 -4.54 18.53
C LEU A 199 3.30 -3.27 19.34
N GLN A 200 2.02 -2.99 19.59
CA GLN A 200 1.53 -1.78 20.26
C GLN A 200 1.30 -2.01 21.75
#